data_AF-A0A2J8TVN1-F1
#
_entry.id   AF-A0A2J8TVN1-F1
#
_cell.length_a   1.000
_cell.length_b   1.000
_cell.length_c   1.000
_cell.angle_alpha   90.00
_cell.angle_beta   90.00
_cell.angle_gamma   90.00
#
_symmetry.space_group_name_H-M   'P 1'
#
loop_
_entity.id
_entity.type
_entity.pdbx_description
1 polymer ?
#
loop_
_entity_poly.entity_id
_entity_poly.type
_entity_poly.pdbx_seq_one_letter_code
_entity_poly.pdbx_strand_id
1 'polypeptide(L)'
;DTLLKREQQIDEKEHTPDIVKLYEKLRLCMEKVDQKAPEYIRMAASLNAGETTYSLEHASDLRVEVQKVYELIDALSKKILTLGLNQDPPPHPSNLRLQRMIRYSATLFVQEKLLGLMSLPTKEQFEELKKKRKEEMERKRAVERQVLFFFQSFC
;
A
#
# COMPACT_ATOMS: atom_id res chain seq x y z
N ASP A 1 5.54 51.69 -13.58
CA ASP A 1 4.75 50.57 -14.14
C ASP A 1 5.51 49.32 -14.57
N THR A 2 6.78 49.37 -14.98
CA THR A 2 7.55 48.18 -15.43
C THR A 2 8.26 47.41 -14.30
N LEU A 3 8.53 48.04 -13.16
CA LEU A 3 9.17 47.42 -11.99
C LEU A 3 8.19 46.54 -11.18
N LEU A 4 6.99 47.04 -10.89
CA LEU A 4 5.92 46.29 -10.20
C LEU A 4 5.55 44.98 -10.91
N LYS A 5 5.54 44.97 -12.25
CA LYS A 5 5.29 43.76 -13.05
C LYS A 5 6.43 42.74 -12.98
N ARG A 6 7.67 43.19 -12.76
CA ARG A 6 8.83 42.30 -12.59
C ARG A 6 8.89 41.73 -11.17
N GLU A 7 8.55 42.51 -10.16
CA GLU A 7 8.47 42.04 -8.77
C GLU A 7 7.37 40.98 -8.59
N GLN A 8 6.18 41.18 -9.17
CA GLN A 8 5.12 40.16 -9.19
C GLN A 8 5.55 38.87 -9.91
N GLN A 9 6.31 38.97 -11.01
CA GLN A 9 6.83 37.80 -11.73
C GLN A 9 7.95 37.06 -10.98
N ILE A 10 8.66 37.73 -10.06
CA ILE A 10 9.69 37.11 -9.22
C ILE A 10 9.03 36.44 -8.02
N ASP A 11 8.02 37.06 -7.41
CA ASP A 11 7.25 36.51 -6.29
C ASP A 11 6.41 35.28 -6.72
N GLU A 12 5.82 35.30 -7.92
CA GLU A 12 5.17 34.12 -8.52
C GLU A 12 6.17 32.99 -8.87
N LYS A 13 7.44 33.31 -9.14
CA LYS A 13 8.49 32.33 -9.45
C LYS A 13 9.05 31.64 -8.22
N GLU A 14 9.04 32.29 -7.06
CA GLU A 14 9.42 31.66 -5.79
C GLU A 14 8.28 30.84 -5.16
N HIS A 15 7.04 31.05 -5.58
CA HIS A 15 5.92 30.27 -5.08
C HIS A 15 5.82 28.91 -5.80
N THR A 16 6.23 27.84 -5.12
CA THR A 16 5.95 26.47 -5.61
C THR A 16 4.44 26.31 -5.80
N PRO A 17 3.95 25.96 -7.01
CA PRO A 17 2.52 25.86 -7.26
C PRO A 17 1.86 24.80 -6.37
N ASP A 18 0.64 25.05 -5.88
CA ASP A 18 -0.04 24.14 -4.97
C ASP A 18 -0.27 22.74 -5.57
N ILE A 19 -0.46 22.65 -6.89
CA ILE A 19 -0.54 21.37 -7.58
C ILE A 19 0.74 20.54 -7.43
N VAL A 20 1.92 21.19 -7.45
CA VAL A 20 3.22 20.54 -7.26
C VAL A 20 3.33 20.02 -5.83
N LYS A 21 3.06 20.87 -4.84
CA LYS A 21 3.08 20.49 -3.40
C LYS A 21 2.14 19.31 -3.11
N LEU A 22 0.94 19.31 -3.70
CA LEU A 22 -0.04 18.24 -3.53
C LEU A 22 0.43 16.94 -4.22
N TYR A 23 1.00 17.06 -5.41
CA TYR A 23 1.51 15.92 -6.17
C TYR A 23 2.71 15.26 -5.52
N GLU A 24 3.64 16.03 -4.96
CA GLU A 24 4.79 15.50 -4.20
C GLU A 24 4.31 14.71 -2.98
N LYS A 25 3.35 15.26 -2.22
CA LYS A 25 2.72 14.54 -1.09
C LYS A 25 2.03 13.26 -1.55
N LEU A 26 1.33 13.29 -2.69
CA LEU A 26 0.71 12.11 -3.28
C LEU A 26 1.75 11.04 -3.60
N ARG A 27 2.88 11.41 -4.22
CA ARG A 27 3.98 10.50 -4.54
C ARG A 27 4.60 9.86 -3.31
N LEU A 28 4.85 10.63 -2.25
CA LEU A 28 5.34 10.10 -0.98
C LEU A 28 4.38 9.07 -0.37
N CYS A 29 3.07 9.28 -0.48
CA CYS A 29 2.08 8.31 -0.02
C CYS A 29 2.13 7.01 -0.87
N MET A 30 2.27 7.13 -2.19
CA MET A 30 2.39 5.97 -3.08
C MET A 30 3.65 5.16 -2.77
N GLU A 31 4.79 5.80 -2.55
CA GLU A 31 6.04 5.15 -2.14
C GLU A 31 5.89 4.40 -0.81
N LYS A 32 5.19 5.00 0.16
CA LYS A 32 4.90 4.36 1.44
C LYS A 32 4.06 3.09 1.27
N VAL A 33 3.09 3.08 0.35
CA VAL A 33 2.34 1.87 0.00
C VAL A 33 3.27 0.82 -0.61
N ASP A 34 4.11 1.21 -1.57
CA ASP A 34 5.03 0.28 -2.24
C ASP A 34 6.03 -0.37 -1.29
N GLN A 35 6.35 0.28 -0.17
CA GLN A 35 7.16 -0.31 0.90
C GLN A 35 6.35 -1.22 1.83
N LYS A 36 5.18 -0.76 2.31
CA LYS A 36 4.42 -1.43 3.38
C LYS A 36 3.50 -2.54 2.89
N ALA A 37 2.92 -2.41 1.70
CA ALA A 37 1.99 -3.41 1.18
C ALA A 37 2.67 -4.78 0.96
N PRO A 38 3.87 -4.88 0.36
CA PRO A 38 4.57 -6.17 0.24
C PRO A 38 4.91 -6.80 1.59
N GLU A 39 5.24 -5.99 2.59
CA GLU A 39 5.50 -6.47 3.95
C GLU A 39 4.24 -7.10 4.56
N TYR A 40 3.10 -6.40 4.49
CA TYR A 40 1.81 -6.95 4.91
C TYR A 40 1.45 -8.24 4.17
N ILE A 41 1.62 -8.28 2.84
CA ILE A 41 1.31 -9.47 2.03
C ILE A 41 2.12 -10.68 2.51
N ARG A 42 3.42 -10.50 2.79
CA ARG A 42 4.27 -11.58 3.34
C ARG A 42 3.79 -12.05 4.72
N MET A 43 3.47 -11.11 5.62
CA MET A 43 2.98 -11.45 6.96
C MET A 43 1.66 -12.20 6.89
N ALA A 44 0.71 -11.70 6.09
CA ALA A 44 -0.59 -12.31 5.93
C ALA A 44 -0.48 -13.71 5.30
N ALA A 45 0.44 -13.92 4.35
CA ALA A 45 0.68 -15.24 3.75
C ALA A 45 1.22 -16.24 4.79
N SER A 46 2.21 -15.81 5.59
CA SER A 46 2.80 -16.58 6.68
C SER A 46 1.75 -16.97 7.73
N LEU A 47 0.94 -16.00 8.18
CA LEU A 47 -0.13 -16.23 9.16
C LEU A 47 -1.22 -17.16 8.63
N ASN A 48 -1.65 -16.98 7.37
CA ASN A 48 -2.62 -17.88 6.72
C ASN A 48 -2.06 -19.29 6.50
N ALA A 49 -0.73 -19.45 6.44
CA ALA A 49 -0.07 -20.75 6.43
C ALA A 49 0.10 -21.36 7.83
N GLY A 50 -0.38 -20.70 8.90
CA GLY A 50 -0.27 -21.16 10.28
C GLY A 50 1.13 -21.00 10.89
N GLU A 51 1.95 -20.11 10.33
CA GLU A 51 3.27 -19.79 10.88
C GLU A 51 3.17 -18.82 12.05
N THR A 52 4.14 -18.91 12.97
CA THR A 52 4.22 -18.07 14.17
C THR A 52 5.35 -17.05 14.10
N THR A 53 5.94 -16.85 12.91
CA THR A 53 7.03 -15.88 12.71
C THR A 53 6.57 -14.44 12.95
N TYR A 54 5.28 -14.17 12.74
CA TYR A 54 4.67 -12.86 12.93
C TYR A 54 3.51 -12.92 13.93
N SER A 55 3.19 -11.80 14.58
CA SER A 55 2.00 -11.70 15.40
C SER A 55 0.80 -11.21 14.58
N LEU A 56 -0.39 -11.73 14.90
CA LEU A 56 -1.64 -11.32 14.25
C LEU A 56 -1.96 -9.83 14.50
N GLU A 57 -1.61 -9.33 15.69
CA GLU A 57 -1.75 -7.92 16.07
C GLU A 57 -0.90 -7.02 15.18
N HIS A 58 0.40 -7.35 15.01
CA HIS A 58 1.29 -6.55 14.18
C HIS A 58 0.84 -6.51 12.71
N ALA A 59 0.37 -7.66 12.17
CA ALA A 59 -0.17 -7.71 10.81
C ALA A 59 -1.45 -6.85 10.68
N SER A 60 -2.29 -6.83 11.72
CA SER A 60 -3.49 -6.00 11.78
C SER A 60 -3.15 -4.51 11.80
N ASP A 61 -2.18 -4.10 12.62
CA ASP A 61 -1.74 -2.71 12.68
C ASP A 61 -1.17 -2.24 11.35
N LEU A 62 -0.34 -3.07 10.71
CA LEU A 62 0.22 -2.78 9.39
C LEU A 62 -0.89 -2.68 8.33
N ARG A 63 -1.92 -3.53 8.39
CA ARG A 63 -3.09 -3.45 7.52
C ARG A 63 -3.80 -2.11 7.64
N VAL A 64 -4.06 -1.67 8.88
CA VAL A 64 -4.72 -0.39 9.15
C VAL A 64 -3.85 0.76 8.64
N GLU A 65 -2.54 0.69 8.82
CA GLU A 65 -1.64 1.71 8.31
C GLU A 65 -1.67 1.80 6.79
N VAL A 66 -1.57 0.66 6.08
CA VAL A 66 -1.67 0.61 4.62
C VAL A 66 -3.00 1.19 4.14
N GLN A 67 -4.12 0.84 4.81
CA GLN A 67 -5.43 1.37 4.48
C GLN A 67 -5.52 2.90 4.65
N LYS A 68 -5.00 3.44 5.75
CA LYS A 68 -4.94 4.90 5.97
C LYS A 68 -4.15 5.62 4.87
N VAL A 69 -3.07 5.01 4.37
CA VAL A 69 -2.29 5.60 3.27
C VAL A 69 -3.07 5.56 1.96
N TYR A 70 -3.83 4.50 1.67
CA TYR A 70 -4.73 4.49 0.50
C TYR A 70 -5.81 5.58 0.58
N GLU A 71 -6.43 5.75 1.74
CA GLU A 71 -7.42 6.81 1.97
C GLU A 71 -6.81 8.20 1.75
N LEU A 72 -5.55 8.40 2.18
CA LEU A 72 -4.83 9.64 1.96
C LEU A 72 -4.51 9.88 0.47
N ILE A 73 -4.13 8.83 -0.27
CA ILE A 73 -3.94 8.90 -1.73
C ILE A 73 -5.24 9.30 -2.43
N ASP A 74 -6.37 8.71 -2.05
CA ASP A 74 -7.67 9.06 -2.60
C ASP A 74 -8.04 10.52 -2.30
N ALA A 75 -7.88 10.95 -1.04
CA ALA A 75 -8.17 12.31 -0.62
C ALA A 75 -7.30 13.36 -1.36
N LEU A 76 -5.99 13.11 -1.47
CA LEU A 76 -5.06 14.02 -2.16
C LEU A 76 -5.36 14.10 -3.66
N SER A 77 -5.56 12.95 -4.32
CA SER A 77 -5.87 12.94 -5.75
C SER A 77 -7.24 13.58 -6.07
N LYS A 78 -8.23 13.46 -5.17
CA LYS A 78 -9.50 14.19 -5.27
C LYS A 78 -9.30 15.69 -5.09
N LYS A 79 -8.46 16.11 -4.14
CA LYS A 79 -8.13 17.52 -3.92
C LYS A 79 -7.43 18.14 -5.13
N ILE A 80 -6.53 17.39 -5.79
CA ILE A 80 -5.87 17.81 -7.04
C ILE A 80 -6.90 17.96 -8.16
N LEU A 81 -7.85 17.02 -8.28
CA LEU A 81 -8.90 17.06 -9.31
C LEU A 81 -9.75 18.34 -9.24
N THR A 82 -10.03 18.83 -8.04
CA THR A 82 -10.89 20.00 -7.83
C THR A 82 -10.12 21.31 -7.64
N LEU A 83 -8.79 21.29 -7.79
CA LEU A 83 -7.95 22.45 -7.51
C LEU A 83 -8.25 23.60 -8.47
N GLY A 84 -8.62 24.75 -7.92
CA GLY A 84 -8.88 25.97 -8.68
C GLY A 84 -10.24 26.03 -9.38
N LEU A 85 -11.09 25.00 -9.28
CA LEU A 85 -12.41 25.00 -9.95
C LEU A 85 -13.35 26.13 -9.48
N ASN A 86 -13.13 26.64 -8.27
CA ASN A 86 -13.92 27.71 -7.67
C ASN A 86 -13.29 29.10 -7.89
N GLN A 87 -12.21 29.20 -8.67
CA GLN A 87 -11.55 30.47 -8.99
C GLN A 87 -12.19 31.11 -10.23
N ASP A 88 -12.22 32.44 -10.25
CA ASP A 88 -12.62 33.23 -11.42
C ASP A 88 -11.41 34.07 -11.89
N PRO A 89 -10.86 33.82 -13.09
CA PRO A 89 -11.31 32.86 -14.09
C PRO A 89 -10.99 31.39 -13.74
N PRO A 90 -11.76 30.43 -14.29
CA PRO A 90 -11.51 29.00 -14.06
C PRO A 90 -10.17 28.53 -14.65
N PRO A 91 -9.64 27.38 -14.20
CA PRO A 91 -8.33 26.89 -14.62
C PRO A 91 -8.29 26.59 -16.13
N HIS A 92 -7.13 26.84 -16.73
CA HIS A 92 -6.89 26.54 -18.15
C HIS A 92 -7.17 25.05 -18.48
N PRO A 93 -7.73 24.71 -19.65
CA PRO A 93 -8.08 23.33 -20.01
C PRO A 93 -6.94 22.31 -19.90
N SER A 94 -5.68 22.74 -20.15
CA SER A 94 -4.50 21.88 -19.95
C SER A 94 -4.31 21.46 -18.49
N ASN A 95 -4.56 22.36 -17.54
CA ASN A 95 -4.45 22.09 -16.11
C ASN A 95 -5.54 21.09 -15.69
N LEU A 96 -6.77 21.28 -16.18
CA LEU A 96 -7.87 20.35 -15.95
C LEU A 96 -7.58 18.95 -16.51
N ARG A 97 -6.90 18.86 -17.66
CA ARG A 97 -6.47 17.57 -18.23
C ARG A 97 -5.41 16.91 -17.35
N LEU A 98 -4.39 17.66 -16.91
CA LEU A 98 -3.36 17.16 -16.00
C LEU A 98 -3.96 16.63 -14.69
N GLN A 99 -4.83 17.42 -14.05
CA GLN A 99 -5.52 17.05 -12.82
C GLN A 99 -6.32 15.74 -12.98
N ARG A 100 -7.05 15.58 -14.10
CA ARG A 100 -7.76 14.34 -14.43
C ARG A 100 -6.82 13.14 -14.60
N MET A 101 -5.68 13.32 -15.27
CA MET A 101 -4.69 12.25 -15.43
C MET A 101 -4.04 11.84 -14.12
N ILE A 102 -3.72 12.80 -13.25
CA ILE A 102 -3.20 12.52 -11.90
C ILE A 102 -4.22 11.69 -11.11
N ARG A 103 -5.50 12.10 -11.11
CA ARG A 103 -6.57 11.36 -10.43
C ARG A 103 -6.69 9.95 -10.99
N TYR A 104 -6.75 9.80 -12.30
CA TYR A 104 -6.88 8.50 -12.96
C TYR A 104 -5.73 7.56 -12.56
N SER A 105 -4.49 8.03 -12.64
CA SER A 105 -3.31 7.25 -12.26
C SER A 105 -3.32 6.85 -10.78
N ALA A 106 -3.70 7.76 -9.87
CA ALA A 106 -3.80 7.44 -8.45
C ALA A 106 -4.89 6.41 -8.15
N THR A 107 -6.06 6.54 -8.79
CA THR A 107 -7.14 5.55 -8.66
C THR A 107 -6.73 4.18 -9.16
N LEU A 108 -6.07 4.12 -10.33
CA LEU A 108 -5.57 2.86 -10.89
C LEU A 108 -4.56 2.19 -9.94
N PHE A 109 -3.59 2.96 -9.42
CA PHE A 109 -2.61 2.47 -8.45
C PHE A 109 -3.28 1.86 -7.21
N VAL A 110 -4.27 2.56 -6.62
CA VAL A 110 -4.99 2.07 -5.45
C VAL A 110 -5.75 0.78 -5.78
N GLN A 111 -6.43 0.72 -6.93
CA GLN A 111 -7.17 -0.48 -7.36
C GLN A 111 -6.25 -1.69 -7.55
N GLU A 112 -5.16 -1.53 -8.29
CA GLU A 112 -4.20 -2.61 -8.54
C GLU A 112 -3.61 -3.16 -7.24
N LYS A 113 -3.28 -2.28 -6.29
CA LYS A 113 -2.65 -2.68 -5.03
C LYS A 113 -3.65 -3.24 -4.01
N LEU A 114 -4.91 -2.81 -4.05
CA LEU A 114 -5.99 -3.34 -3.19
C LEU A 114 -6.40 -4.76 -3.58
N LEU A 115 -6.45 -5.07 -4.88
CA LEU A 115 -6.85 -6.41 -5.37
C LEU A 115 -5.94 -7.54 -4.86
N GLY A 116 -4.71 -7.22 -4.46
CA GLY A 116 -3.73 -8.17 -3.93
C GLY A 116 -3.73 -8.36 -2.40
N LEU A 117 -4.55 -7.62 -1.64
CA LEU A 117 -4.53 -7.72 -0.18
C LEU A 117 -5.37 -8.89 0.31
N MET A 118 -4.70 -10.00 0.60
CA MET A 118 -5.32 -11.14 1.29
C MET A 118 -5.84 -10.75 2.68
N SER A 119 -6.92 -11.40 3.11
CA SER A 119 -7.48 -11.23 4.45
C SER A 119 -6.59 -11.88 5.51
N LEU A 120 -6.52 -11.28 6.69
CA LEU A 120 -5.95 -11.93 7.86
C LEU A 120 -6.94 -12.98 8.40
N PRO A 121 -6.45 -14.11 8.93
CA PRO A 121 -7.29 -15.05 9.65
C PRO A 121 -7.82 -14.42 10.94
N THR A 122 -8.99 -14.86 11.41
CA THR A 122 -9.44 -14.52 12.77
C THR A 122 -8.53 -15.17 13.81
N LYS A 123 -8.62 -14.75 15.08
CA LYS A 123 -7.86 -15.39 16.18
C LYS A 123 -8.13 -16.90 16.24
N GLU A 124 -9.39 -17.30 16.15
CA GLU A 124 -9.80 -18.71 16.17
C GLU A 124 -9.26 -19.47 14.96
N GLN A 125 -9.42 -18.92 13.75
CA GLN A 125 -8.86 -19.51 12.52
C GLN A 125 -7.34 -19.65 12.61
N PHE A 126 -6.66 -18.67 13.19
CA PHE A 126 -5.21 -18.72 13.34
C PHE A 126 -4.76 -19.82 14.31
N GLU A 127 -5.50 -20.04 15.42
CA GLU A 127 -5.24 -21.19 16.30
C GLU A 127 -5.43 -22.53 15.59
N GLU A 128 -6.49 -22.67 14.78
CA GLU A 128 -6.71 -23.88 13.97
C GLU A 128 -5.60 -24.12 12.95
N LEU A 129 -5.17 -23.06 12.26
CA LEU A 129 -4.08 -23.13 11.28
C LEU A 129 -2.77 -23.56 11.94
N LYS A 130 -2.45 -23.02 13.12
CA LYS A 130 -1.29 -23.45 13.91
C LYS A 130 -1.36 -24.93 14.30
N LYS A 131 -2.53 -25.40 14.75
CA LYS A 131 -2.74 -26.80 15.10
C LYS A 131 -2.56 -27.72 13.88
N LYS A 132 -3.22 -27.40 12.76
CA LYS A 132 -3.11 -28.16 11.50
C LYS A 132 -1.66 -28.25 11.02
N ARG A 133 -0.94 -27.12 11.06
CA ARG A 133 0.48 -27.09 10.65
C ARG A 133 1.34 -27.96 11.56
N LYS A 134 1.11 -27.93 12.88
CA LYS A 134 1.83 -28.78 13.84
C LYS A 134 1.62 -30.27 13.53
N GLU A 135 0.37 -30.68 13.32
CA GLU A 135 0.02 -32.06 12.97
C GLU A 135 0.67 -32.49 11.64
N GLU A 136 0.64 -31.63 10.62
CA GLU A 136 1.28 -31.90 9.33
C GLU A 136 2.80 -32.07 9.46
N MET A 137 3.46 -31.22 10.26
CA MET A 137 4.90 -31.30 10.51
C MET A 137 5.28 -32.55 11.30
N GLU A 138 4.49 -32.94 12.29
CA GLU A 138 4.68 -34.20 13.03
C GLU A 138 4.53 -35.42 12.12
N ARG A 139 3.52 -35.40 11.23
CA ARG A 139 3.32 -36.44 10.22
C ARG A 139 4.49 -36.53 9.25
N LYS A 140 4.98 -35.40 8.72
CA LYS A 140 6.15 -35.35 7.82
C LYS A 140 7.40 -35.93 8.51
N ARG A 141 7.68 -35.52 9.75
CA ARG A 141 8.79 -36.05 10.55
C ARG A 141 8.68 -37.56 10.81
N ALA A 142 7.47 -38.07 11.03
CA ALA A 142 7.25 -39.50 11.21
C ALA A 142 7.58 -40.29 9.93
N VAL A 143 7.12 -39.80 8.77
CA VAL A 143 7.42 -40.40 7.47
C VAL A 143 8.92 -40.35 7.16
N GLU A 144 9.57 -39.20 7.36
CA GLU A 144 11.02 -39.04 7.16
C GLU A 144 11.82 -40.02 8.02
N ARG A 145 11.45 -40.19 9.30
CA ARG A 145 12.08 -41.18 10.19
C ARG A 145 11.88 -42.61 9.70
N GLN A 146 10.69 -42.95 9.21
CA GLN A 146 10.40 -44.28 8.69
C GLN A 146 11.19 -44.59 7.41
N VAL A 147 11.31 -43.60 6.50
CA VAL A 147 12.11 -43.71 5.28
C VAL A 147 13.60 -43.86 5.62
N LEU A 148 14.14 -43.02 6.53
CA LEU A 148 15.53 -43.13 7.00
C LEU A 148 15.81 -44.50 7.63
N PHE A 149 14.91 -44.99 8.49
CA PHE A 149 15.03 -46.31 9.11
C PHE A 149 15.04 -47.44 8.08
N PHE A 150 14.15 -47.37 7.08
CA PHE A 150 14.12 -48.33 5.97
C PHE A 150 15.43 -48.29 5.16
N PHE A 151 15.92 -47.10 4.83
CA PHE A 151 17.16 -46.96 4.07
C PHE A 151 18.38 -47.53 4.82
N GLN A 152 18.45 -47.35 6.15
CA GLN A 152 19.50 -47.94 6.99
C GLN A 152 19.38 -49.45 7.19
N SER A 153 18.17 -50.02 7.08
CA SER A 153 17.95 -51.45 7.30
C SER A 153 18.15 -52.29 6.03
N PHE A 154 18.13 -51.65 4.85
CA PHE A 154 18.17 -52.32 3.55
C PHE A 154 19.36 -51.91 2.66
N CYS A 155 20.30 -51.10 3.17
CA CYS A 155 21.64 -50.87 2.61
C CYS A 155 22.69 -51.49 3.54
#